data_AF-A0A1C5AQ19-F1
#
_entry.id   AF-A0A1C5AQ19-F1
#
_cell.length_a   1.000
_cell.length_b   1.000
_cell.length_c   1.000
_cell.angle_alpha   90.00
_cell.angle_beta   90.00
_cell.angle_gamma   90.00
#
_symmetry.space_group_name_H-M   'P 1'
#
loop_
_entity.id
_entity.type
_entity.pdbx_description
1 polymer ?
#
loop_
_entity_poly.entity_id
_entity_poly.type
_entity_poly.pdbx_seq_one_letter_code
_entity_poly.pdbx_strand_id
1 'polypeptide(L)'
;MTGPFLSLAQIRNRLVLTARAVLRDHRAGPDGRCRVCRVPECRVATAARNVIDAASPACRPAEDRAAKQTRSPDATLRSSPPPPDDRRW
;
A
#
# COMPACT_ATOMS: atom_id res chain seq x y z
N MET A 1 14.28 -32.45 -3.00
CA MET A 1 12.97 -32.46 -2.31
C MET A 1 12.24 -31.17 -2.68
N THR A 2 11.21 -31.22 -3.53
CA THR A 2 10.43 -30.04 -3.94
C THR A 2 9.32 -29.80 -2.93
N GLY A 3 9.39 -28.70 -2.19
CA GLY A 3 8.30 -28.27 -1.31
C GLY A 3 7.16 -27.62 -2.11
N PRO A 4 5.94 -27.57 -1.57
CA PRO A 4 4.83 -26.91 -2.25
C PRO A 4 5.14 -25.41 -2.43
N PHE A 5 5.09 -24.93 -3.67
CA PHE A 5 5.17 -23.51 -3.95
C PHE A 5 3.86 -22.83 -3.52
N LEU A 6 3.95 -21.96 -2.52
CA LEU A 6 2.80 -21.17 -2.09
C LEU A 6 2.59 -20.01 -3.05
N SER A 7 1.34 -19.77 -3.43
CA SER A 7 0.98 -18.54 -4.14
C SER A 7 1.18 -17.33 -3.24
N LEU A 8 1.38 -16.15 -3.85
CA LEU A 8 1.50 -14.90 -3.10
C LEU A 8 0.30 -14.66 -2.18
N ALA A 9 -0.91 -15.03 -2.62
CA ALA A 9 -2.12 -14.94 -1.81
C ALA A 9 -2.07 -15.86 -0.58
N GLN A 10 -1.57 -17.09 -0.73
CA GLN A 10 -1.39 -18.02 0.37
C GLN A 10 -0.34 -17.51 1.38
N ILE A 11 0.77 -16.96 0.90
CA ILE A 11 1.80 -16.35 1.74
C ILE A 11 1.21 -15.18 2.54
N ARG A 12 0.49 -14.27 1.87
CA ARG A 12 -0.15 -13.11 2.52
C ARG A 12 -1.17 -13.53 3.57
N ASN A 13 -2.05 -14.47 3.23
CA ASN A 13 -3.06 -14.97 4.16
C ASN A 13 -2.41 -15.56 5.41
N ARG A 14 -1.35 -16.35 5.23
CA ARG A 14 -0.60 -16.93 6.36
C ARG A 14 0.02 -15.84 7.24
N LEU A 15 0.67 -14.84 6.65
CA LEU A 15 1.27 -13.72 7.39
C LEU A 15 0.22 -12.95 8.20
N VAL A 16 -0.94 -12.64 7.61
CA VAL A 16 -2.03 -11.94 8.31
C VAL A 16 -2.57 -12.76 9.47
N LEU A 17 -2.79 -14.05 9.27
CA LEU A 17 -3.27 -14.94 10.32
C LEU A 17 -2.27 -15.05 11.48
N THR A 18 -0.98 -15.19 11.16
CA THR A 18 0.09 -15.20 12.17
C THR A 18 0.15 -13.87 12.91
N ALA A 19 0.10 -12.73 12.22
CA ALA A 19 0.09 -11.42 12.86
C ALA A 19 -1.10 -11.23 13.81
N ARG A 20 -2.29 -11.69 13.43
CA ARG A 20 -3.48 -11.66 14.31
C ARG A 20 -3.32 -12.55 15.54
N ALA A 21 -2.68 -13.71 15.42
CA ALA A 21 -2.36 -14.55 16.57
C ALA A 21 -1.40 -13.82 17.52
N VAL A 22 -0.30 -13.29 16.98
CA VAL A 22 0.69 -12.52 17.74
C VAL A 22 0.05 -11.33 18.46
N LEU A 23 -0.87 -10.59 17.83
CA LEU A 23 -1.55 -9.48 18.50
C LEU A 23 -2.44 -9.91 19.67
N ARG A 24 -3.07 -11.08 19.59
CA ARG A 24 -3.87 -11.62 20.70
C ARG A 24 -2.96 -11.98 21.87
N ASP A 25 -1.84 -12.63 21.59
CA ASP A 25 -0.88 -13.05 22.61
C ASP A 25 -0.18 -11.85 23.26
N HIS A 26 0.22 -10.86 22.45
CA HIS A 26 0.94 -9.68 22.90
C HIS A 26 0.04 -8.50 23.30
N ARG A 27 -1.26 -8.72 23.51
CA ARG A 27 -2.20 -7.65 23.92
C ARG A 27 -1.70 -6.97 25.19
N ALA A 28 -1.87 -5.65 25.25
CA ALA A 28 -1.57 -4.89 26.45
C ALA A 28 -2.46 -5.38 27.62
N GLY A 29 -1.84 -5.56 28.78
CA GLY A 29 -2.54 -5.76 30.05
C GLY A 29 -3.13 -4.45 30.58
N PRO A 30 -3.79 -4.52 31.75
CA PRO A 30 -4.35 -3.34 32.42
C PRO A 30 -3.30 -2.25 32.65
N ASP A 31 -2.05 -2.65 32.90
CA ASP A 31 -0.91 -1.76 33.17
C ASP A 31 -0.31 -1.12 31.90
N GLY A 32 -0.95 -1.29 30.74
CA GLY A 32 -0.44 -0.80 29.44
C GLY A 32 0.79 -1.56 28.90
N ARG A 33 1.31 -2.53 29.65
CA ARG A 33 2.44 -3.38 29.25
C ARG A 33 1.97 -4.63 28.52
N CYS A 34 2.76 -5.12 27.57
CA CYS A 34 2.48 -6.38 26.89
C CYS A 34 2.49 -7.55 27.89
N ARG A 35 1.50 -8.44 27.82
CA ARG A 35 1.40 -9.60 28.72
C ARG A 35 2.56 -10.60 28.60
N VAL A 36 3.11 -10.74 27.39
CA VAL A 36 4.22 -11.68 27.09
C VAL A 36 5.57 -11.02 27.35
N CYS A 37 5.84 -9.89 26.70
CA CYS A 37 7.16 -9.24 26.77
C CYS A 37 7.35 -8.36 28.02
N ARG A 38 6.27 -8.05 28.75
CA ARG A 38 6.24 -7.16 29.94
C ARG A 38 6.80 -5.75 29.74
N VAL A 39 7.00 -5.33 28.50
CA VAL A 39 7.43 -3.97 28.15
C VAL A 39 6.25 -3.10 27.72
N PRO A 40 6.28 -1.79 27.99
CA PRO A 40 5.45 -0.83 27.25
C PRO A 40 5.86 -0.86 25.77
N GLU A 41 4.94 -0.46 24.88
CA GLU A 41 5.21 -0.33 23.43
C GLU A 41 5.89 -1.56 22.81
N CYS A 42 5.30 -2.73 23.03
CA CYS A 42 5.86 -3.99 22.56
C CYS A 42 6.09 -3.99 21.05
N ARG A 43 7.38 -4.02 20.65
CA ARG A 43 7.82 -4.03 19.24
C ARG A 43 7.25 -5.22 18.46
N VAL A 44 7.03 -6.35 19.12
CA VAL A 44 6.41 -7.54 18.49
C VAL A 44 4.96 -7.25 18.12
N ALA A 45 4.19 -6.62 19.03
CA ALA A 45 2.83 -6.20 18.72
C ALA A 45 2.82 -5.13 17.61
N THR A 46 3.76 -4.18 17.65
CA THR A 46 3.91 -3.16 16.59
C THR A 46 4.20 -3.80 15.22
N ALA A 47 5.14 -4.73 15.14
CA ALA A 47 5.46 -5.45 13.91
C ALA A 47 4.25 -6.20 13.35
N ALA A 48 3.47 -6.85 14.22
CA ALA A 48 2.25 -7.55 13.81
C ALA A 48 1.16 -6.59 13.28
N ARG A 49 1.01 -5.39 13.86
CA ARG A 49 0.12 -4.35 13.29
C ARG A 49 0.59 -3.95 11.89
N ASN A 50 1.88 -3.67 11.74
CA ASN A 50 2.47 -3.26 10.46
C ASN A 50 2.23 -4.32 9.35
N VAL A 51 2.29 -5.61 9.67
CA VAL A 51 1.97 -6.69 8.71
C VAL A 51 0.51 -6.66 8.28
N ILE A 52 -0.41 -6.43 9.21
CA ILE A 52 -1.86 -6.34 8.90
C ILE A 52 -2.13 -5.09 8.05
N ASP A 53 -1.52 -3.96 8.42
CA ASP A 53 -1.68 -2.70 7.69
C ASP A 53 -1.13 -2.81 6.27
N ALA A 54 0.07 -3.38 6.10
CA ALA A 54 0.68 -3.62 4.79
C ALA A 54 -0.12 -4.63 3.93
N ALA A 55 -0.86 -5.54 4.54
CA ALA A 55 -1.73 -6.48 3.83
C ALA A 55 -3.10 -5.88 3.48
N SER A 56 -3.46 -4.73 4.04
CA SER A 56 -4.72 -4.05 3.73
C SER A 56 -4.71 -3.49 2.31
N PRO A 57 -5.76 -3.73 1.50
CA PRO A 57 -5.84 -3.21 0.14
C PRO A 57 -5.87 -1.67 0.07
N ALA A 58 -6.17 -0.99 1.20
CA ALA A 58 -6.10 0.46 1.33
C ALA A 58 -4.65 0.99 1.37
N CYS A 59 -3.68 0.17 1.76
CA CYS A 59 -2.26 0.51 1.87
C CYS A 59 -1.43 -0.03 0.70
N ARG A 60 -2.02 -0.18 -0.50
CA ARG A 60 -1.20 -0.38 -1.70
C ARG A 60 -0.18 0.76 -1.79
N PRO A 61 1.13 0.48 -1.87
CA PRO A 61 2.12 1.50 -2.13
C PRO A 61 1.70 2.30 -3.36
N ALA A 62 1.83 3.62 -3.30
CA ALA A 62 1.49 4.55 -4.38
C ALA A 62 2.25 4.26 -5.70
N GLU A 63 3.20 3.33 -5.68
CA GLU A 63 4.00 2.84 -6.78
C GLU A 63 3.14 2.34 -7.96
N ASP A 64 2.01 1.68 -7.69
CA ASP A 64 1.09 1.19 -8.75
C ASP A 64 0.16 2.29 -9.32
N ARG A 65 -0.02 3.43 -8.63
CA ARG A 65 -0.90 4.52 -9.07
C ARG A 65 -0.20 5.53 -9.98
N ALA A 66 1.11 5.75 -9.78
CA ALA A 66 1.89 6.65 -10.62
C ALA A 66 2.02 6.16 -12.07
N ALA A 67 2.06 4.84 -12.30
CA ALA A 67 2.23 4.26 -13.63
C ALA A 67 0.98 4.35 -14.54
N LYS A 68 -0.22 4.59 -13.99
CA LYS A 68 -1.46 4.72 -14.78
C LYS A 68 -1.85 6.15 -15.10
N GLN A 69 -1.19 7.16 -14.53
CA GLN A 69 -1.55 8.57 -14.71
C GLN A 69 -0.73 9.31 -15.78
N THR A 70 0.31 8.69 -16.34
CA THR A 70 1.18 9.34 -17.34
C THR A 70 0.76 9.11 -18.79
N ARG A 71 -0.41 8.52 -19.08
CA ARG A 71 -0.92 8.43 -20.46
C ARG A 71 -2.16 9.31 -20.65
N SER A 72 -1.91 10.45 -21.28
CA SER A 72 -2.82 11.52 -21.74
C SER A 72 -2.96 12.68 -20.75
N PRO A 73 -2.50 13.89 -21.15
CA PRO A 73 -3.19 14.64 -22.19
C PRO A 73 -2.23 15.24 -23.25
N ASP A 74 -2.37 14.81 -24.50
CA ASP A 74 -1.95 15.65 -25.64
C ASP A 74 -3.21 15.98 -26.44
N ALA A 75 -3.86 17.06 -26.03
CA ALA A 75 -5.00 17.64 -26.72
C ALA A 75 -5.04 19.16 -26.52
N THR A 76 -3.89 19.83 -26.62
CA THR A 76 -3.88 21.31 -26.70
C THR A 76 -2.70 21.83 -27.52
N LEU A 77 -2.62 21.46 -28.81
CA LEU A 77 -1.81 22.18 -29.78
C LEU A 77 -2.62 22.36 -31.07
N ARG A 78 -3.50 23.35 -31.05
CA ARG A 78 -4.03 23.99 -32.27
C ARG A 78 -4.05 25.50 -32.07
N SER A 79 -2.86 26.09 -32.01
CA SER A 79 -2.67 27.49 -32.31
C SER A 79 -2.18 27.57 -33.76
N SER A 80 -3.12 27.67 -34.69
CA SER A 80 -2.82 28.03 -36.08
C SER A 80 -2.46 29.53 -36.15
N PRO A 81 -1.50 29.95 -36.99
CA PRO A 81 -1.12 31.36 -37.12
C PRO A 81 -2.22 32.15 -37.88
N PRO A 82 -2.33 33.47 -37.69
CA PRO A 82 -3.30 34.27 -38.40
C PRO A 82 -2.92 34.44 -39.89
N PRO A 83 -3.87 34.42 -40.84
CA PRO A 83 -3.62 34.80 -42.22
C PRO A 83 -3.47 36.33 -42.36
N PRO A 84 -2.76 36.81 -43.41
CA PRO A 84 -2.55 38.24 -43.62
C PRO A 84 -3.80 38.94 -44.15
N ASP A 85 -3.92 40.21 -43.76
CA ASP A 85 -4.97 41.14 -44.17
C ASP A 85 -4.55 41.78 -45.50
N ASP A 86 -5.25 41.44 -46.59
CA ASP A 86 -5.10 42.10 -47.88
C ASP A 86 -6.48 42.30 -48.53
N ARG A 87 -6.98 43.52 -48.35
CA ARG A 87 -7.85 44.31 -49.23
C ARG A 87 -8.34 43.60 -50.51
N ARG A 88 -9.65 43.68 -50.81
CA ARG A 88 -10.21 44.46 -51.94
C ARG A 88 -11.59 43.96 -52.41
N TRP A 89 -12.50 44.94 -52.52
CA TRP A 89 -13.77 45.00 -53.28
C TRP A 89 -14.94 44.16 -52.77
#